data_AF-A0A0D3AH79-F1
#
_entry.id   AF-A0A0D3AH79-F1
#
_cell.length_a   1.000
_cell.length_b   1.000
_cell.length_c   1.000
_cell.angle_alpha   90.00
_cell.angle_beta   90.00
_cell.angle_gamma   90.00
#
_symmetry.space_group_name_H-M   'P 1'
#
loop_
_entity.id
_entity.type
_entity.pdbx_description
1 polymer ?
#
loop_
_entity_poly.entity_id
_entity_poly.type
_entity_poly.pdbx_seq_one_letter_code
_entity_poly.pdbx_strand_id
1 'polypeptide(L)' 'MEYDVLSWWRKNSVKFPILSEIARDVLAIQVSSVASESAFSTSGRLLEPHRSCLTHYMVEVLMCTEQWMK' A
#
# COMPACT_ATOMS: atom_id res chain seq x y z
N MET A 1 -1.69 -0.23 23.00
CA MET A 1 -0.34 0.06 22.46
C MET A 1 -0.10 -0.95 21.36
N GLU A 2 -0.14 -0.51 20.10
CA GLU A 2 0.28 -1.36 18.99
C GLU A 2 1.78 -1.60 19.08
N TYR A 3 2.18 -2.86 18.95
CA TYR A 3 3.58 -3.24 18.86
C TYR A 3 4.04 -3.00 17.42
N ASP A 4 4.78 -1.91 17.19
CA ASP A 4 5.38 -1.62 15.88
C ASP A 4 6.67 -2.42 15.70
N VAL A 5 6.55 -3.54 14.99
CA VAL A 5 7.65 -4.44 14.63
C VAL A 5 8.70 -3.76 13.75
N LEU A 6 8.31 -2.82 12.86
CA LEU A 6 9.23 -2.09 12.00
C LEU A 6 10.07 -1.12 12.83
N SER A 7 9.47 -0.43 13.80
CA SER A 7 10.20 0.41 14.75
C SER A 7 11.21 -0.38 15.57
N TRP A 8 10.92 -1.63 15.93
CA TRP A 8 11.87 -2.49 16.62
C TRP A 8 13.08 -2.84 15.73
N TRP A 9 12.84 -3.25 14.49
CA TRP A 9 13.91 -3.55 13.54
C TRP A 9 14.77 -2.32 13.22
N ARG A 10 14.14 -1.14 13.11
CA ARG A 10 14.85 0.13 12.91
C ARG A 10 15.83 0.42 14.06
N LYS A 11 15.39 0.24 15.31
CA LYS A 11 16.26 0.44 16.50
C LYS A 11 17.40 -0.57 16.58
N ASN A 12 17.19 -1.79 16.08
CA ASN A 12 18.17 -2.87 16.13
C ASN A 12 19.03 -2.98 14.86
N SER A 13 18.86 -2.09 13.89
CA SER A 13 19.59 -2.07 12.61
C SER A 13 21.11 -2.02 12.79
N VAL A 14 21.60 -1.28 13.78
CA VAL A 14 23.05 -1.22 14.10
C VAL A 14 23.59 -2.59 14.52
N LYS A 15 22.78 -3.37 15.26
CA LYS A 15 23.17 -4.71 15.73
C LYS A 15 22.99 -5.77 14.64
N PHE A 16 22.01 -5.59 13.76
CA PHE A 16 21.67 -6.54 12.71
C PHE A 16 21.47 -5.84 11.35
N PRO A 17 22.53 -5.29 10.74
CA PRO A 17 22.39 -4.44 9.56
C PRO A 17 21.71 -5.16 8.40
N ILE A 18 22.21 -6.35 8.03
CA ILE A 18 21.67 -7.13 6.91
C ILE A 18 20.25 -7.63 7.22
N LEU A 19 20.03 -8.17 8.42
CA LEU A 19 18.74 -8.75 8.78
C LEU A 19 17.65 -7.68 8.93
N SER A 20 18.00 -6.47 9.38
CA SER A 20 17.06 -5.36 9.48
C SER A 20 16.58 -4.87 8.12
N GLU A 21 17.44 -4.91 7.09
CA GLU A 21 17.05 -4.60 5.71
C GLU A 21 16.08 -5.66 5.17
N ILE A 22 16.39 -6.95 5.34
CA ILE A 22 15.50 -8.04 4.92
C ILE A 22 14.17 -7.96 5.66
N ALA A 23 14.19 -7.72 6.97
CA ALA A 23 12.99 -7.61 7.77
C ALA A 23 12.13 -6.41 7.34
N ARG A 24 12.75 -5.26 7.04
CA ARG A 24 12.04 -4.10 6.49
C ARG A 24 11.34 -4.47 5.19
N ASP A 25 12.05 -5.11 4.27
CA ASP A 25 11.51 -5.42 2.94
C ASP A 25 10.40 -6.48 3.02
N VAL A 26 10.56 -7.51 3.85
CA VAL A 26 9.55 -8.58 4.04
C VAL A 26 8.31 -8.07 4.77
N LEU A 27 8.48 -7.25 5.82
CA LEU A 27 7.37 -6.75 6.63
C LEU A 27 6.64 -5.57 5.97
N ALA A 28 7.27 -4.87 5.03
CA ALA A 28 6.63 -3.83 4.22
C ALA A 28 5.69 -4.40 3.15
N ILE A 29 5.87 -5.67 2.77
CA ILE A 29 4.97 -6.35 1.85
C ILE A 29 3.64 -6.62 2.55
N GLN A 30 2.54 -6.15 1.97
CA GLN A 30 1.21 -6.49 2.45
C GLN A 30 1.00 -8.00 2.33
N VAL A 31 0.75 -8.66 3.46
CA VAL A 31 0.53 -10.11 3.55
C VAL A 31 -0.80 -10.53 2.90
N SER A 32 -1.69 -9.57 2.63
CA SER A 32 -3.06 -9.81 2.18
C SER A 32 -3.43 -8.95 0.97
N SER A 33 -4.28 -9.51 0.10
CA SER A 33 -4.96 -8.80 -0.99
C SER A 33 -5.92 -7.71 -0.53
N VAL A 34 -6.21 -7.59 0.77
CA VAL A 34 -7.18 -6.62 1.31
C VAL A 34 -6.89 -5.18 0.88
N ALA A 35 -5.63 -4.78 0.76
CA ALA A 35 -5.29 -3.46 0.24
C ALA A 35 -5.68 -3.31 -1.23
N SER A 36 -5.39 -4.31 -2.06
CA SER A 36 -5.83 -4.36 -3.46
C SER A 36 -7.35 -4.37 -3.56
N GLU A 37 -8.04 -5.18 -2.76
CA GLU A 37 -9.52 -5.23 -2.72
C GLU A 37 -10.13 -3.90 -2.27
N SER A 38 -9.48 -3.19 -1.33
CA SER A 38 -9.91 -1.85 -0.91
C SER A 38 -9.71 -0.82 -2.03
N ALA A 39 -8.62 -0.92 -2.79
CA ALA A 39 -8.38 -0.10 -3.96
C ALA A 39 -9.44 -0.38 -5.04
N PHE A 40 -9.74 -1.65 -5.35
CA PHE A 40 -10.78 -2.04 -6.30
C PHE A 40 -12.19 -1.64 -5.86
N SER A 41 -12.52 -1.74 -4.57
CA SER A 41 -13.80 -1.28 -4.01
C SER A 41 -13.94 0.24 -4.11
N THR A 42 -12.83 0.98 -3.97
CA THR A 42 -12.81 2.44 -4.13
C THR A 42 -12.96 2.82 -5.60
N SER A 43 -12.25 2.14 -6.51
CA SER A 43 -12.40 2.36 -7.95
C SER A 43 -13.81 2.00 -8.44
N GLY A 44 -14.45 0.96 -7.89
CA GLY A 44 -15.83 0.59 -8.23
C GLY A 44 -16.86 1.67 -7.87
N ARG A 45 -16.58 2.50 -6.86
CA ARG A 45 -17.39 3.68 -6.52
C ARG A 45 -17.12 4.89 -7.41
N LEU A 46 -15.88 5.05 -7.88
CA LEU A 46 -15.51 6.10 -8.85
C LEU A 46 -16.05 5.81 -10.26
N LEU A 47 -16.15 4.52 -10.59
CA LEU A 47 -16.67 3.96 -11.84
C LEU A 47 -18.19 3.77 -11.78
N GLU A 48 -18.95 4.76 -11.30
CA GLU A 48 -20.40 4.73 -11.50
C GLU A 48 -20.67 4.80 -13.02
N PRO A 49 -21.20 3.73 -13.64
CA PRO A 49 -21.15 3.56 -15.11
C PRO A 49 -21.94 4.60 -15.92
N HIS A 50 -22.69 5.47 -15.24
CA HIS A 50 -23.61 6.41 -15.85
C HIS A 50 -22.95 7.77 -16.20
N ARG A 51 -21.80 8.17 -15.63
CA ARG A 51 -21.37 9.59 -15.73
C ARG A 51 -19.91 9.87 -16.10
N SER A 52 -19.05 8.87 -16.21
CA SER A 52 -17.60 9.13 -16.34
C SER A 52 -17.03 8.56 -17.64
N CYS A 53 -16.67 9.42 -18.60
CA CYS A 53 -15.88 9.06 -19.80
C CYS A 53 -14.40 8.83 -19.46
N LEU A 54 -14.11 8.18 -18.32
CA LEU A 54 -12.75 7.91 -17.88
C LEU A 54 -12.29 6.60 -18.54
N THR A 55 -11.17 6.67 -19.26
CA THR A 55 -10.53 5.47 -19.77
C THR A 55 -9.92 4.67 -18.62
N HIS A 56 -9.73 3.35 -18.79
CA HIS A 56 -9.06 2.50 -17.80
C HIS A 56 -7.71 3.07 -17.35
N TYR A 57 -6.97 3.70 -18.26
CA TYR A 57 -5.72 4.40 -17.96
C TYR A 57 -5.90 5.57 -16.97
N MET A 58 -6.93 6.41 -17.16
CA MET A 58 -7.20 7.52 -16.25
C MET A 58 -7.57 7.04 -14.84
N VAL A 59 -8.30 5.93 -14.75
CA VAL A 59 -8.67 5.33 -13.46
C VAL A 59 -7.44 4.79 -12.75
N GLU A 60 -6.55 4.11 -13.46
CA GLU A 60 -5.28 3.62 -12.90
C GLU A 60 -4.42 4.78 -12.38
N VAL A 61 -4.25 5.84 -13.18
CA VAL A 61 -3.50 7.04 -12.77
C VAL A 61 -4.11 7.66 -11.51
N LEU A 62 -5.42 7.87 -11.48
CA LEU A 62 -6.12 8.43 -10.32
C LEU A 62 -5.93 7.58 -9.06
N MET A 63 -6.13 6.26 -9.18
CA MET A 63 -5.97 5.32 -8.07
C MET A 63 -4.54 5.28 -7.55
N CYS A 64 -3.54 5.26 -8.43
CA CYS A 64 -2.15 5.38 -8.04
C CYS A 64 -1.91 6.71 -7.32
N THR A 65 -2.29 7.85 -7.92
CA THR A 65 -2.05 9.16 -7.30
C THR A 65 -2.70 9.30 -5.92
N GLU A 66 -3.92 8.78 -5.74
CA GLU A 66 -4.62 8.77 -4.45
C GLU A 66 -3.93 7.88 -3.41
N GLN A 67 -3.37 6.73 -3.83
CA GLN A 67 -2.60 5.87 -2.94
C GLN A 67 -1.25 6.51 -2.55
N TRP A 68 -0.59 7.22 -3.47
CA TRP A 68 0.69 7.88 -3.23
C TRP A 68 0.57 9.15 -2.37
N MET A 69 -0.57 9.85 -2.40
CA MET A 69 -0.81 11.04 -1.59
C MET A 69 -1.33 10.74 -0.17
N LYS A 70 -1.71 9.50 0.12
CA LYS A 70 -2.06 9.03 1.46
C LYS A 70 -0.83 8.63 2.26
#